data_AF-A0A3G4RXM2-F1
#
_entry.id   AF-A0A3G4RXM2-F1
#
_cell.length_a   1.000
_cell.length_b   1.000
_cell.length_c   1.000
_cell.angle_alpha   90.00
_cell.angle_beta   90.00
_cell.angle_gamma   90.00
#
_symmetry.space_group_name_H-M   'P 1'
#
loop_
_entity.id
_entity.type
_entity.pdbx_description
1 polymer ?
#
loop_
_entity_poly.entity_id
_entity_poly.type
_entity_poly.pdbx_seq_one_letter_code
_entity_poly.pdbx_strand_id
1 'polypeptide(L)' 'MGVSRSTIKRWLNYLESKNALVRIPVAGKVCAYALDPHEVWKG' A
#
# COMPACT_ATOMS: atom_id res chain seq x y z
N MET A 1 1.64 10.33 14.37
CA MET A 1 0.56 9.77 13.54
C MET A 1 -0.73 9.48 14.32
N GLY A 2 -0.75 9.22 15.63
CA GLY A 2 -1.99 9.19 16.44
C GLY A 2 -3.07 8.16 16.06
N VAL A 3 -2.87 7.41 14.97
CA VAL A 3 -3.81 6.42 14.44
C VAL A 3 -3.33 5.00 14.76
N SER A 4 -4.29 4.11 14.97
CA SER A 4 -4.01 2.70 15.26
C SER A 4 -3.52 1.95 14.02
N ARG A 5 -2.76 0.88 14.23
CA ARG A 5 -2.32 -0.03 13.15
C ARG A 5 -3.50 -0.65 12.38
N SER A 6 -4.59 -0.96 13.08
CA SER A 6 -5.83 -1.47 12.48
C SER A 6 -6.51 -0.42 11.59
N THR A 7 -6.51 0.85 12.01
CA THR A 7 -7.01 1.97 11.20
C THR A 7 -6.22 2.09 9.90
N ILE A 8 -4.88 2.09 9.98
CA ILE A 8 -4.01 2.14 8.80
C ILE A 8 -4.29 0.95 7.88
N LYS A 9 -4.39 -0.27 8.41
CA LYS A 9 -4.71 -1.47 7.60
C LYS A 9 -6.06 -1.35 6.90
N ARG A 10 -7.08 -0.82 7.57
CA ARG A 10 -8.41 -0.59 6.97
C ARG A 10 -8.35 0.41 5.82
N TRP A 11 -7.58 1.49 5.97
CA TRP A 11 -7.39 2.48 4.91
C TRP A 11 -6.62 1.93 3.72
N LEU A 12 -5.55 1.15 3.97
CA LEU A 12 -4.80 0.47 2.91
C LEU A 12 -5.71 -0.44 2.08
N ASN A 13 -6.50 -1.30 2.74
CA ASN A 13 -7.47 -2.16 2.06
C ASN A 13 -8.49 -1.36 1.23
N TYR A 14 -8.97 -0.24 1.77
CA TYR A 14 -9.91 0.63 1.05
C TYR A 14 -9.27 1.25 -0.20
N LEU A 15 -8.05 1.78 -0.10
CA LEU A 15 -7.34 2.39 -1.22
C LEU A 15 -6.95 1.37 -2.29
N GLU A 16 -6.52 0.17 -1.89
CA GLU A 16 -6.31 -0.95 -2.81
C GLU A 16 -7.59 -1.30 -3.57
N SER A 17 -8.75 -1.36 -2.88
CA SER A 17 -10.05 -1.63 -3.52
C SER A 17 -10.48 -0.56 -4.52
N LYS A 18 -9.93 0.66 -4.42
CA LYS A 18 -10.16 1.78 -5.34
C LYS A 18 -9.09 1.88 -6.43
N ASN A 19 -8.17 0.92 -6.47
CA ASN A 19 -7.03 0.91 -7.40
C ASN A 19 -6.17 2.19 -7.31
N ALA A 20 -6.18 2.84 -6.14
CA ALA A 20 -5.43 4.07 -5.85
C ALA A 20 -4.10 3.78 -5.12
N LEU A 21 -3.84 2.50 -4.83
CA LEU A 21 -2.65 2.04 -4.12
C LEU A 21 -2.27 0.65 -4.62
N VAL A 22 -0.99 0.42 -4.86
CA VAL A 22 -0.44 -0.88 -5.22
C VAL A 22 0.41 -1.40 -4.08
N ARG A 23 0.16 -2.66 -3.68
CA ARG A 23 0.98 -3.37 -2.70
C ARG A 23 2.05 -4.19 -3.39
N ILE A 24 3.29 -3.92 -3.02
CA ILE A 24 4.48 -4.57 -3.58
C ILE A 24 5.10 -5.45 -2.50
N PRO A 25 5.07 -6.78 -2.64
CA PRO A 25 5.83 -7.67 -1.77
C PRO A 25 7.32 -7.48 -2.09
N VAL A 26 8.13 -7.18 -1.07
CA VAL A 26 9.59 -6.95 -1.24
C VAL A 26 10.38 -8.18 -0.80
N ALA A 27 10.40 -8.47 0.51
CA ALA A 27 11.00 -9.67 1.05
C ALA A 27 10.45 -9.97 2.46
N GLY A 28 10.32 -11.26 2.79
CA GLY A 28 9.82 -11.71 4.09
C GLY A 28 8.37 -11.29 4.36
N LYS A 29 8.12 -10.67 5.52
CA LYS A 29 6.79 -10.23 5.97
C LYS A 29 6.52 -8.74 5.72
N VAL A 30 7.36 -8.08 4.93
CA VAL A 30 7.28 -6.63 4.66
C VAL A 30 6.67 -6.39 3.27
N CYS A 31 5.84 -5.36 3.17
CA CYS A 31 5.28 -4.89 1.91
C CYS A 31 5.49 -3.39 1.80
N ALA A 32 5.81 -2.94 0.60
CA ALA A 32 5.78 -1.52 0.24
C ALA A 32 4.43 -1.18 -0.39
N TYR A 33 4.04 0.08 -0.30
CA TYR A 33 2.82 0.60 -0.93
C TYR A 33 3.17 1.80 -1.78
N ALA A 34 2.67 1.82 -3.01
CA ALA A 34 2.87 2.91 -3.94
C ALA A 34 1.54 3.52 -4.35
N LEU A 35 1.48 4.85 -4.40
CA LEU A 35 0.29 5.63 -4.74
C LEU A 35 0.08 5.73 -6.26
N ASP A 36 1.15 5.61 -7.05
CA ASP A 36 1.09 5.62 -8.50
C ASP A 36 1.66 4.30 -9.05
N PRO A 37 0.80 3.40 -9.58
CA PRO A 37 1.24 2.16 -10.20
C PRO A 37 2.26 2.38 -11.32
N HIS A 38 2.14 3.46 -12.10
CA HIS A 38 2.98 3.71 -13.27
C HIS A 38 4.40 4.14 -12.89
N GLU A 39 4.57 4.79 -11.74
CA GLU A 39 5.89 5.14 -11.21
C GLU A 39 6.64 3.92 -10.64
N VAL A 40 5.92 2.91 -10.17
CA VAL A 40 6.51 1.68 -9.60
C VAL A 40 7.29 0.88 -10.64
N TRP A 41 6.79 0.82 -11.87
CA TRP A 41 7.34 -0.02 -12.93
C TRP A 41 8.30 0.73 -13.86
N LYS A 42 8.93 1.81 -13.39
CA LYS A 42 10.07 2.43 -14.08
C LYS A 42 11.33 1.60 -13.83
N GLY A 43 11.42 0.46 -14.53
CA GLY A 43 12.56 -0.45 -14.55
C GLY A 43 12.88 -0.86 -15.97
#